data_AF-A0A9Q2KQN8-F1
#
_entry.id   AF-A0A9Q2KQN8-F1
#
_cell.length_a   1.000
_cell.length_b   1.000
_cell.length_c   1.000
_cell.angle_alpha   90.00
_cell.angle_beta   90.00
_cell.angle_gamma   90.00
#
_symmetry.space_group_name_H-M   'P 1'
#
loop_
_entity.id
_entity.type
_entity.pdbx_description
1 polymer ?
#
loop_
_entity_poly.entity_id
_entity_poly.type
_entity_poly.pdbx_seq_one_letter_code
_entity_poly.pdbx_strand_id
1 'polypeptide(L)' 'MKPIAIVEESDFEFMPDVDQIIREPVCRKLTTLSNTTRWRLEKEGKFPKRRKLGRNATGYLLSEVQAWVRGEWLVSHS' A
#
# COMPACT_ATOMS: atom_id res chain seq x y z
N MET A 1 -16.47 -12.44 -19.96
CA MET A 1 -16.24 -11.61 -18.76
C MET A 1 -15.39 -12.40 -17.79
N LYS A 2 -14.17 -11.96 -17.46
CA LYS A 2 -13.29 -12.61 -16.47
C LYS A 2 -13.47 -11.90 -15.11
N PRO A 3 -13.65 -12.62 -13.99
CA PRO A 3 -13.84 -12.02 -12.67
C PRO A 3 -12.57 -11.30 -12.19
N ILE A 4 -12.76 -10.19 -11.48
CA ILE A 4 -11.73 -9.25 -10.97
C ILE A 4 -11.00 -9.84 -9.75
N ALA A 5 -10.58 -11.11 -9.82
CA ALA A 5 -9.85 -11.76 -8.75
C ALA A 5 -8.96 -12.85 -9.33
N ILE A 6 -7.69 -12.49 -9.47
CA ILE A 6 -6.43 -13.26 -9.48
C ILE A 6 -5.57 -12.48 -10.47
N VAL A 7 -4.86 -11.49 -9.94
CA VAL A 7 -3.64 -11.01 -10.60
C VAL A 7 -2.64 -12.14 -10.38
N GLU A 8 -2.23 -12.79 -11.46
CA GLU A 8 -1.16 -13.79 -11.45
C GLU A 8 0.12 -13.10 -10.98
N GLU A 9 1.00 -13.83 -10.28
CA GLU A 9 2.31 -13.32 -9.83
C GLU A 9 3.14 -12.74 -11.00
N SER A 10 2.87 -13.21 -12.21
CA SER A 10 3.50 -12.77 -13.47
C SER A 10 2.99 -11.43 -14.02
N ASP A 11 1.80 -10.95 -13.63
CA ASP A 11 1.29 -9.62 -14.05
C ASP A 11 1.97 -8.46 -13.29
N PHE A 12 2.72 -8.77 -12.23
CA PHE A 12 3.51 -7.80 -11.47
C PHE A 12 4.92 -7.56 -12.05
N GLU A 13 5.35 -8.32 -13.07
CA GLU A 13 6.70 -8.18 -13.63
C GLU A 13 6.84 -7.06 -14.66
N PHE A 14 5.75 -6.42 -15.11
CA PHE A 14 5.80 -5.49 -16.25
C PHE A 14 5.23 -4.11 -15.93
N MET A 15 5.88 -3.37 -15.02
CA MET A 15 5.98 -1.89 -15.03
C MET A 15 6.67 -1.41 -13.73
N PRO A 16 8.01 -1.27 -13.71
CA PRO A 16 8.75 -0.85 -12.51
C PRO A 16 8.51 0.61 -12.11
N ASP A 17 7.86 1.41 -12.96
CA ASP A 17 7.65 2.85 -12.76
C ASP A 17 6.18 3.22 -12.46
N VAL A 18 5.26 2.24 -12.44
CA VAL A 18 3.86 2.55 -12.10
C VAL A 18 3.67 2.43 -10.61
N ASP A 19 3.56 3.59 -9.97
CA ASP A 19 3.09 3.72 -8.60
C ASP A 19 1.66 3.16 -8.45
N GLN A 20 1.56 1.87 -8.10
CA GLN A 20 0.28 1.21 -7.92
C GLN A 20 -0.31 1.51 -6.54
N ILE A 21 -1.63 1.67 -6.49
CA ILE A 21 -2.35 1.83 -5.23
C ILE A 21 -2.84 0.47 -4.74
N ILE A 22 -2.27 0.02 -3.63
CA ILE A 22 -2.65 -1.22 -2.98
C ILE A 22 -3.82 -1.01 -2.02
N ARG A 23 -4.78 -1.92 -2.09
CA ARG A 23 -5.92 -1.94 -1.15
C ARG A 23 -5.53 -2.64 0.16
N GLU A 24 -6.40 -2.53 1.13
CA GLU A 24 -6.23 -3.10 2.47
C GLU A 24 -5.76 -4.58 2.50
N PRO A 25 -6.34 -5.52 1.73
CA PRO A 25 -5.91 -6.92 1.79
C PRO A 25 -4.46 -7.12 1.34
N VAL A 26 -4.01 -6.38 0.33
CA VAL A 26 -2.61 -6.45 -0.15
C VAL A 26 -1.68 -5.79 0.87
N CYS A 27 -2.06 -4.62 1.40
CA CYS A 27 -1.29 -3.94 2.44
C CYS A 27 -1.12 -4.81 3.69
N ARG A 28 -2.16 -5.55 4.09
CA ARG A 28 -2.09 -6.51 5.21
C ARG A 28 -1.12 -7.66 4.92
N LYS A 29 -1.12 -8.19 3.69
CA LYS A 29 -0.17 -9.25 3.29
C LYS A 29 1.27 -8.76 3.30
N LEU A 30 1.52 -7.54 2.83
CA LEU A 30 2.87 -6.97 2.77
C LEU A 30 3.43 -6.59 4.15
N THR A 31 2.62 -5.95 4.98
CA THR A 31 3.08 -5.41 6.27
C THR A 31 2.90 -6.39 7.42
N THR A 32 2.06 -7.42 7.26
CA THR A 32 1.60 -8.32 8.34
C THR A 32 0.87 -7.59 9.49
N LEU A 33 0.65 -6.28 9.37
CA LEU A 33 0.06 -5.46 10.41
C LEU A 33 -1.47 -5.44 10.34
N SER A 34 -2.08 -5.57 11.52
CA SER A 34 -3.51 -5.33 11.72
C SER A 34 -3.90 -3.90 11.33
N ASN A 35 -5.17 -3.71 10.96
CA ASN A 35 -5.72 -2.41 10.56
C ASN A 35 -5.56 -1.35 11.68
N THR A 36 -5.77 -1.78 12.93
CA THR A 36 -5.59 -0.95 14.14
C THR A 36 -4.15 -0.48 14.33
N THR A 37 -3.17 -1.37 14.10
CA THR A 37 -1.74 -1.02 14.20
C THR A 37 -1.34 -0.03 13.12
N ARG A 38 -1.77 -0.27 11.86
CA ARG A 38 -1.54 0.67 10.75
C ARG A 38 -2.16 2.04 11.03
N TRP A 39 -3.37 2.08 11.59
CA TRP A 39 -4.02 3.35 11.96
C TRP A 39 -3.25 4.12 13.03
N ARG A 40 -2.71 3.42 14.05
CA ARG A 40 -1.86 4.05 15.07
C ARG A 40 -0.58 4.61 14.45
N LEU A 41 0.10 3.84 13.60
CA LEU A 41 1.32 4.28 12.94
C LEU A 41 1.07 5.42 11.94
N GLU A 42 -0.07 5.42 11.24
CA GLU A 42 -0.51 6.51 10.38
C GLU A 42 -0.71 7.80 11.19
N LYS A 43 -1.28 7.68 12.40
CA LYS A 43 -1.42 8.80 13.35
C LYS A 43 -0.09 9.29 13.92
N GLU A 44 0.86 8.39 14.16
CA GLU A 44 2.22 8.70 14.61
C GLU A 44 3.12 9.22 13.48
N GLY A 45 2.67 9.22 12.22
CA GLY A 45 3.48 9.59 11.05
C GLY A 45 4.54 8.53 10.67
N LYS A 46 4.49 7.36 11.30
CA LYS A 46 5.43 6.25 11.10
C LYS A 46 4.98 5.27 10.00
N PHE A 47 3.86 5.52 9.34
CA PHE A 47 3.34 4.67 8.27
C PHE A 47 2.74 5.54 7.14
N PRO A 48 2.77 5.05 5.87
CA PRO A 48 2.16 5.73 4.74
C PRO A 48 0.70 6.11 4.98
N LYS A 49 0.31 7.32 4.54
CA LYS A 49 -1.08 7.77 4.64
C LYS A 49 -1.92 7.13 3.54
N ARG A 50 -3.09 6.62 3.90
CA ARG A 50 -4.08 6.14 2.93
C ARG A 50 -4.56 7.26 2.00
N ARG A 51 -4.51 7.03 0.69
CA ARG A 51 -5.01 7.93 -0.35
C ARG A 51 -6.40 7.49 -0.81
N LYS A 52 -7.31 8.45 -0.97
CA LYS A 52 -8.65 8.23 -1.53
C LYS A 52 -8.55 8.25 -3.05
N LEU A 53 -8.89 7.15 -3.69
CA LEU A 53 -8.95 7.00 -5.15
C LEU A 53 -10.34 7.34 -5.70
N GLY A 54 -11.38 7.23 -4.87
CA GLY A 54 -12.76 7.52 -5.24
C GLY A 54 -13.71 7.39 -4.05
N ARG A 55 -15.02 7.37 -4.31
CA ARG A 55 -16.07 7.40 -3.27
C ARG A 55 -15.95 6.26 -2.25
N ASN A 56 -15.65 5.03 -2.70
CA ASN A 56 -15.48 3.84 -1.84
C ASN A 56 -14.09 3.18 -2.02
N ALA A 57 -13.16 3.85 -2.69
CA ALA A 57 -11.85 3.30 -2.99
C ALA A 57 -10.79 4.07 -2.21
N THR A 58 -10.15 3.39 -1.25
CA THR A 58 -9.02 3.91 -0.48
C THR A 58 -7.90 2.89 -0.49
N GLY A 59 -6.66 3.33 -0.61
CA GLY A 59 -5.49 2.46 -0.64
C GLY A 59 -4.22 3.19 -0.23
N TYR A 60 -3.10 2.47 -0.27
CA TYR A 60 -1.77 2.99 0.00
C TYR A 60 -0.95 2.95 -1.28
N LEU A 61 0.02 3.85 -1.45
CA LEU A 61 0.98 3.69 -2.54
C LEU A 61 1.87 2.48 -2.25
N LEU A 62 2.08 1.66 -3.28
CA LEU A 62 2.96 0.49 -3.19
C LEU A 62 4.39 0.91 -2.88
N SER A 63 4.91 1.95 -3.55
CA SER A 63 6.25 2.50 -3.30
C SER A 63 6.44 2.93 -1.86
N GLU A 64 5.49 3.69 -1.31
CA GLU A 64 5.52 4.16 0.08
C GLU A 64 5.52 2.98 1.07
N VAL A 65 4.68 1.97 0.84
CA VAL A 65 4.61 0.78 1.69
C VAL A 65 5.86 -0.08 1.56
N GLN A 66 6.42 -0.22 0.36
CA GLN A 66 7.68 -0.94 0.13
C GLN A 66 8.86 -0.22 0.79
N ALA A 67 8.96 1.10 0.65
CA ALA A 67 9.96 1.92 1.34
C ALA A 67 9.84 1.75 2.86
N TRP A 68 8.61 1.70 3.39
CA TRP A 68 8.37 1.41 4.80
C TRP A 68 8.84 0.01 5.21
N VAL A 69 8.53 -1.03 4.45
CA VAL A 69 8.98 -2.40 4.71
C VAL A 69 10.52 -2.50 4.67
N ARG A 70 11.17 -1.75 3.77
CA ARG A 70 12.64 -1.67 3.66
C ARG A 70 13.28 -0.84 4.79
N GLY A 71 12.50 -0.11 5.58
CA GLY A 71 13.01 0.81 6.60
C GLY A 71 13.51 2.15 6.03
N GLU A 72 13.31 2.39 4.73
CA GLU A 72 13.68 3.62 4.01
C GLU A 72 12.59 4.70 4.10
N TRP A 73 11.55 4.47 4.89
CA TRP A 73 10.49 5.44 5.19
C TRP A 73 11.00 6.53 6.13
N LEU A 74 11.85 7.40 5.60
CA LEU A 74 12.32 8.61 6.24
C LEU A 74 11.41 9.76 5.81
N VAL A 75 10.32 9.92 6.56
CA VAL A 75 9.54 11.16 6.74
C VAL A 75 9.68 12.19 5.62
N SER A 76 8.83 12.10 4.59
CA SER A 76 8.56 13.22 3.64
C SER A 76 7.82 14.40 4.31
N HIS A 77 8.10 14.67 5.59
CA HIS A 77 7.59 15.81 6.34
C HIS A 77 8.80 16.61 6.82
N SER A 78 9.40 17.36 5.90
CA SER A 78 10.13 18.59 6.21
C SER A 78 9.47 19.75 5.49
#